data_AF-A0A150RL50-F1
#
_entry.id   AF-A0A150RL50-F1
#
_cell.length_a   1.000
_cell.length_b   1.000
_cell.length_c   1.000
_cell.angle_alpha   90.00
_cell.angle_beta   90.00
_cell.angle_gamma   90.00
#
_symmetry.space_group_name_H-M   'P 1'
#
loop_
_entity.id
_entity.type
_entity.pdbx_description
1 polymer ?
#
loop_
_entity_poly.entity_id
_entity_poly.type
_entity_poly.pdbx_seq_one_letter_code
_entity_poly.pdbx_strand_id
1 'polypeptide(L)'
;MVPHQQGVEASLLERFMSQDRPSLDAFGGRLSERVRAFFSRERVFRDASRTCDFERLAAELERLGAPWFDKVFELEEDFGGLVRRGSHPRNPSLALGLFQLICIGLGSSADEDADDDSAIVSSSWPMGRLASTSESLVHVGLYTPEGDLYMSEAGWMFWYIPMLDRVELLSGSASTFLERIALEDHVRHEMREYAATFFTADAGPAVAEALGLPSVEEASDAVVSHWMGPSLFVSRLPPTAASDVRRTRLISRAVKDLLPAARLVAERAPDASATVETHLPGGRERFDALRREGILVSE
;
A
#
# COMPACT_ATOMS: atom_id res chain seq x y z
N MET A 1 15.67 -18.18 44.18
CA MET A 1 14.19 -18.05 44.22
C MET A 1 13.84 -16.64 43.79
N VAL A 2 13.49 -16.45 42.53
CA VAL A 2 13.09 -15.15 41.96
C VAL A 2 11.56 -15.19 41.81
N PRO A 3 10.80 -14.27 42.42
CA PRO A 3 9.34 -14.32 42.36
C PRO A 3 8.79 -13.68 41.07
N HIS A 4 7.79 -14.37 40.52
CA HIS A 4 6.70 -13.90 39.66
C HIS A 4 6.82 -12.55 38.92
N GLN A 5 7.17 -12.60 37.64
CA GLN A 5 6.82 -11.56 36.64
C GLN A 5 5.59 -11.92 35.78
N GLN A 6 5.02 -13.13 35.92
CA GLN A 6 3.92 -13.60 35.06
C GLN A 6 2.55 -12.93 35.33
N GLY A 7 2.37 -12.22 36.45
CA GLY A 7 1.08 -11.60 36.80
C GLY A 7 0.85 -10.19 36.23
N VAL A 8 1.91 -9.48 35.83
CA VAL A 8 1.79 -8.09 35.35
C VAL A 8 1.53 -8.04 33.84
N GLU A 9 2.10 -8.97 33.07
CA GLU A 9 1.88 -9.05 31.61
C GLU A 9 0.44 -9.47 31.27
N ALA A 10 -0.15 -10.42 32.01
CA ALA A 10 -1.52 -10.87 31.79
C ALA A 10 -2.55 -9.75 32.06
N SER A 11 -2.32 -8.93 33.09
CA SER A 11 -3.18 -7.79 33.47
C SER A 11 -3.14 -6.64 32.46
N LEU A 12 -1.97 -6.39 31.84
CA LEU A 12 -1.84 -5.42 30.74
C LEU A 12 -2.49 -5.93 29.46
N LEU A 13 -2.32 -7.21 29.12
CA LEU A 13 -2.99 -7.84 27.98
C LEU A 13 -4.52 -7.81 28.13
N GLU A 14 -5.05 -8.11 29.30
CA GLU A 14 -6.51 -8.04 29.55
C GLU A 14 -7.04 -6.60 29.50
N ARG A 15 -6.29 -5.60 30.00
CA ARG A 15 -6.67 -4.19 29.85
C ARG A 15 -6.62 -3.71 28.38
N PHE A 16 -5.66 -4.17 27.58
CA PHE A 16 -5.58 -3.90 26.14
C PHE A 16 -6.63 -4.65 25.30
N MET A 17 -7.20 -5.74 25.83
CA MET A 17 -8.26 -6.52 25.20
C MET A 17 -9.67 -6.08 25.64
N SER A 18 -9.81 -5.31 26.72
CA SER A 18 -11.11 -4.85 27.27
C SER A 18 -11.53 -3.44 26.88
N GLN A 19 -10.76 -2.71 26.07
CA GLN A 19 -11.18 -1.38 25.60
C GLN A 19 -12.27 -1.52 24.53
N ASP A 20 -13.33 -0.72 24.70
CA ASP A 20 -14.48 -0.54 23.82
C ASP A 20 -14.15 -0.80 22.37
N ARG A 21 -14.99 -1.60 21.67
CA ARG A 21 -14.79 -1.89 20.25
C ARG A 21 -14.58 -0.57 19.51
N PRO A 22 -13.37 -0.30 19.00
CA PRO A 22 -13.10 0.95 18.31
C PRO A 22 -14.01 1.03 17.09
N SER A 23 -14.76 2.13 16.99
CA SER A 23 -15.82 2.28 16.00
C SER A 23 -15.23 2.69 14.64
N LEU A 24 -15.72 2.05 13.57
CA LEU A 24 -15.46 2.47 12.19
C LEU A 24 -16.18 3.77 11.81
N ASP A 25 -17.03 4.30 12.69
CA ASP A 25 -17.72 5.58 12.47
C ASP A 25 -16.89 6.80 12.91
N ALA A 26 -15.70 6.57 13.47
CA ALA A 26 -14.83 7.62 14.00
C ALA A 26 -13.89 8.25 12.94
N PHE A 27 -14.01 7.89 11.66
CA PHE A 27 -13.18 8.47 10.59
C PHE A 27 -13.81 9.76 10.05
N GLY A 28 -12.98 10.79 9.83
CA GLY A 28 -13.39 12.04 9.17
C GLY A 28 -13.66 11.83 7.68
N GLY A 29 -12.87 10.95 7.05
CA GLY A 29 -13.00 10.60 5.64
C GLY A 29 -14.24 9.75 5.30
N ARG A 30 -14.85 10.02 4.14
CA ARG A 30 -15.93 9.17 3.60
C ARG A 30 -15.37 7.85 3.08
N LEU A 31 -15.33 6.82 3.93
CA LEU A 31 -14.96 5.46 3.53
C LEU A 31 -16.07 4.78 2.72
N SER A 32 -15.74 4.17 1.57
CA SER A 32 -16.67 3.33 0.82
C SER A 32 -17.07 2.07 1.60
N GLU A 33 -18.14 1.42 1.17
CA GLU A 33 -18.56 0.13 1.71
C GLU A 33 -17.46 -0.93 1.58
N ARG A 34 -16.68 -0.89 0.49
CA ARG A 34 -15.56 -1.82 0.25
C ARG A 34 -14.47 -1.65 1.31
N VAL A 35 -14.07 -0.41 1.61
CA VAL A 35 -13.07 -0.15 2.66
C VAL A 35 -13.59 -0.53 4.04
N ARG A 36 -14.87 -0.22 4.35
CA ARG A 36 -15.49 -0.64 5.61
C ARG A 36 -15.54 -2.16 5.77
N ALA A 37 -15.89 -2.88 4.71
CA ALA A 37 -15.90 -4.33 4.70
C ALA A 37 -14.50 -4.92 4.88
N PHE A 38 -13.49 -4.33 4.23
CA PHE A 38 -12.08 -4.67 4.42
C PHE A 38 -11.65 -4.43 5.87
N PHE A 39 -11.91 -3.25 6.45
CA PHE A 39 -11.56 -2.94 7.83
C PHE A 39 -12.20 -3.89 8.83
N SER A 40 -13.49 -4.21 8.63
CA SER A 40 -14.17 -5.18 9.49
C SER A 40 -13.55 -6.57 9.42
N ARG A 41 -13.13 -7.03 8.23
CA ARG A 41 -12.54 -8.37 8.02
C ARG A 41 -11.12 -8.44 8.59
N GLU A 42 -10.31 -7.44 8.26
CA GLU A 42 -8.90 -7.35 8.66
C GLU A 42 -8.71 -6.79 10.08
N ARG A 43 -9.81 -6.47 10.77
CA ARG A 43 -9.80 -5.87 12.11
C ARG A 43 -8.96 -4.59 12.16
N VAL A 44 -9.07 -3.78 11.11
CA VAL A 44 -8.53 -2.42 11.06
C VAL A 44 -9.48 -1.52 11.83
N PHE A 45 -8.95 -0.63 12.66
CA PHE A 45 -9.73 0.31 13.44
C PHE A 45 -8.98 1.62 13.68
N ARG A 46 -9.68 2.65 14.16
CA ARG A 46 -9.06 3.92 14.58
C ARG A 46 -8.76 3.88 16.09
N ASP A 47 -7.51 4.07 16.46
CA ASP A 47 -7.09 4.28 17.85
C ASP A 47 -7.04 5.79 18.14
N ALA A 48 -8.05 6.30 18.83
CA ALA A 48 -8.15 7.72 19.16
C ALA A 48 -7.00 8.23 20.05
N SER A 49 -6.29 7.34 20.74
CA SER A 49 -5.10 7.72 21.53
C SER A 49 -3.84 7.91 20.66
N ARG A 50 -3.92 7.50 19.39
CA ARG A 50 -2.83 7.54 18.40
C ARG A 50 -3.07 8.56 17.31
N THR A 51 -4.03 9.46 17.49
CA THR A 51 -4.28 10.59 16.60
C THR A 51 -4.37 11.88 17.40
N CYS A 52 -4.31 13.02 16.74
CA CYS A 52 -4.41 14.33 17.37
C CYS A 52 -5.07 15.36 16.46
N ASP A 53 -5.36 16.53 17.02
CA ASP A 53 -5.77 17.69 16.27
C ASP A 53 -4.58 18.37 15.58
N PHE A 54 -4.92 19.33 14.72
CA PHE A 54 -3.96 20.12 13.96
C PHE A 54 -2.90 20.77 14.86
N GLU A 55 -3.34 21.47 15.90
CA GLU A 55 -2.48 22.25 16.79
C GLU A 55 -1.44 21.36 17.48
N ARG A 56 -1.86 20.18 17.94
CA ARG A 56 -0.94 19.23 18.58
C ARG A 56 0.04 18.61 17.59
N LEU A 57 -0.40 18.25 16.38
CA LEU A 57 0.53 17.72 15.37
C LEU A 57 1.56 18.78 14.96
N ALA A 58 1.12 20.01 14.73
CA ALA A 58 1.97 21.13 14.38
C ALA A 58 3.04 21.38 15.45
N ALA A 59 2.64 21.42 16.73
CA ALA A 59 3.56 21.61 17.85
C ALA A 59 4.61 20.47 17.95
N GLU A 60 4.23 19.22 17.68
CA GLU A 60 5.18 18.10 17.66
C GLU A 60 6.15 18.22 16.49
N LEU A 61 5.70 18.62 15.29
CA LEU A 61 6.57 18.79 14.13
C LEU A 61 7.55 19.95 14.33
N GLU A 62 7.09 21.07 14.88
CA GLU A 62 7.95 22.18 15.28
C GLU A 62 9.00 21.75 16.31
N ARG A 63 8.61 20.97 17.33
CA ARG A 63 9.53 20.42 18.34
C ARG A 63 10.61 19.54 17.71
N LEU A 64 10.26 18.82 16.64
CA LEU A 64 11.19 17.97 15.88
C LEU A 64 12.01 18.75 14.85
N GLY A 65 11.72 20.04 14.63
CA GLY A 65 12.34 20.84 13.58
C GLY A 65 11.97 20.39 12.17
N ALA A 66 10.85 19.66 12.03
CA ALA A 66 10.42 19.09 10.76
C ALA A 66 9.48 20.05 10.01
N PRO A 67 9.73 20.29 8.71
CA PRO A 67 8.76 21.00 7.87
C PRO A 67 7.49 20.16 7.70
N TRP A 68 6.40 20.85 7.40
CA TRP A 68 5.08 20.25 7.31
C TRP A 68 4.29 20.89 6.17
N PHE A 69 3.40 20.10 5.57
CA PHE A 69 2.53 20.53 4.49
C PHE A 69 1.10 20.05 4.74
N ASP A 70 0.13 20.80 4.21
CA ASP A 70 -1.31 20.66 4.51
C ASP A 70 -1.81 19.21 4.38
N LYS A 71 -1.29 18.45 3.42
CA LYS A 71 -1.69 17.05 3.19
C LYS A 71 -1.39 16.11 4.36
N VAL A 72 -0.39 16.39 5.19
CA VAL A 72 -0.14 15.60 6.41
C VAL A 72 -1.27 15.78 7.42
N PHE A 73 -1.80 17.00 7.55
CA PHE A 73 -2.89 17.31 8.48
C PHE A 73 -4.20 16.73 7.99
N GLU A 74 -4.49 16.85 6.69
CA GLU A 74 -5.65 16.19 6.08
C GLU A 74 -5.60 14.67 6.34
N LEU A 75 -4.45 14.03 6.15
CA LEU A 75 -4.28 12.61 6.45
C LEU A 75 -4.51 12.29 7.93
N GLU A 76 -3.95 13.08 8.84
CA GLU A 76 -4.11 12.87 10.27
C GLU A 76 -5.57 13.04 10.72
N GLU A 77 -6.26 14.07 10.22
CA GLU A 77 -7.67 14.32 10.51
C GLU A 77 -8.56 13.17 10.00
N ASP A 78 -8.38 12.78 8.73
CA ASP A 78 -9.24 11.78 8.08
C ASP A 78 -8.96 10.36 8.55
N PHE A 79 -7.68 10.00 8.66
CA PHE A 79 -7.22 8.62 8.81
C PHE A 79 -6.17 8.40 9.90
N GLY A 80 -5.79 9.44 10.65
CA GLY A 80 -4.83 9.32 11.74
C GLY A 80 -5.29 8.33 12.82
N GLY A 81 -4.33 7.55 13.32
CA GLY A 81 -4.58 6.49 14.30
C GLY A 81 -5.17 5.20 13.70
N LEU A 82 -5.27 5.09 12.38
CA LEU A 82 -5.71 3.86 11.72
C LEU A 82 -4.66 2.77 11.95
N VAL A 83 -5.10 1.63 12.48
CA VAL A 83 -4.20 0.55 12.85
C VAL A 83 -4.79 -0.82 12.52
N ARG A 84 -3.95 -1.69 11.94
CA ARG A 84 -4.13 -3.15 11.96
C ARG A 84 -3.10 -3.72 12.91
N ARG A 85 -3.55 -4.44 13.94
CA ARG A 85 -2.64 -5.09 14.89
C ARG A 85 -1.84 -6.17 14.15
N GLY A 86 -0.53 -6.20 14.34
CA GLY A 86 0.31 -7.32 13.92
C GLY A 86 0.21 -8.49 14.89
N SER A 87 1.08 -9.49 14.70
CA SER A 87 1.23 -10.62 15.62
C SER A 87 1.62 -10.17 17.04
N HIS A 88 2.30 -9.04 17.15
CA HIS A 88 2.65 -8.40 18.41
C HIS A 88 1.92 -7.05 18.55
N PRO A 89 1.29 -6.72 19.71
CA PRO A 89 0.51 -5.49 19.89
C PRO A 89 1.30 -4.18 19.68
N ARG A 90 2.63 -4.23 19.85
CA ARG A 90 3.51 -3.06 19.64
C ARG A 90 3.95 -2.88 18.18
N ASN A 91 3.75 -3.88 17.33
CA ASN A 91 4.23 -3.88 15.95
C ASN A 91 3.00 -3.99 15.04
N PRO A 92 2.39 -2.85 14.67
CA PRO A 92 1.25 -2.88 13.77
C PRO A 92 1.67 -3.42 12.39
N SER A 93 0.76 -4.13 11.73
CA SER A 93 0.93 -4.61 10.34
C SER A 93 0.35 -3.66 9.31
N LEU A 94 -0.28 -2.58 9.76
CA LEU A 94 -0.69 -1.38 9.03
C LEU A 94 -0.85 -0.27 10.08
N ALA A 95 -0.28 0.90 9.83
CA ALA A 95 -0.45 2.09 10.65
C ALA A 95 -0.55 3.32 9.74
N LEU A 96 -1.44 4.26 10.01
CA LEU A 96 -1.53 5.51 9.28
C LEU A 96 -1.77 6.68 10.24
N GLY A 97 -1.00 7.75 10.07
CA GLY A 97 -0.96 8.91 10.94
C GLY A 97 0.45 9.15 11.45
N LEU A 98 0.96 10.36 11.21
CA LEU A 98 2.29 10.75 11.67
C LEU A 98 2.33 10.82 13.20
N PHE A 99 1.25 11.28 13.83
CA PHE A 99 1.20 11.35 15.29
C PHE A 99 1.31 9.96 15.94
N GLN A 100 0.71 8.95 15.31
CA GLN A 100 0.85 7.56 15.73
C GLN A 100 2.32 7.13 15.73
N LEU A 101 3.08 7.44 14.67
CA LEU A 101 4.50 7.11 14.56
C LEU A 101 5.33 7.80 15.66
N ILE A 102 5.04 9.08 15.91
CA ILE A 102 5.67 9.86 16.99
C ILE A 102 5.41 9.19 18.35
N CYS A 103 4.17 8.78 18.61
CA CYS A 103 3.80 8.14 19.87
C CYS A 103 4.38 6.73 20.07
N ILE A 104 4.66 5.99 19.00
CA ILE A 104 5.30 4.67 19.10
C ILE A 104 6.81 4.82 19.32
N GLY A 105 7.36 6.00 19.04
CA GLY A 105 8.80 6.21 19.11
C GLY A 105 9.54 5.41 18.04
N LEU A 106 8.90 5.19 16.87
CA LEU A 106 9.56 4.60 15.70
C LEU A 106 10.58 5.54 15.06
N GLY A 107 10.80 6.72 15.65
CA GLY A 107 11.92 7.58 15.31
C GLY A 107 13.20 7.05 15.95
N SER A 108 14.23 6.86 15.11
CA SER A 108 15.63 6.56 15.46
C SER A 108 16.08 5.13 15.14
N SER A 109 16.08 4.76 13.85
CA SER A 109 17.28 4.12 13.28
C SER A 109 18.26 5.16 12.72
N ALA A 110 17.95 6.46 12.84
CA ALA A 110 18.72 7.59 12.32
C ALA A 110 20.11 7.83 12.97
N ASP A 111 20.67 6.84 13.68
CA ASP A 111 22.09 6.79 14.02
C ASP A 111 22.87 5.77 13.15
N GLU A 112 22.20 5.05 12.24
CA GLU A 112 22.86 4.28 11.19
C GLU A 112 23.04 5.21 9.99
N ASP A 113 24.29 5.57 9.71
CA ASP A 113 24.69 6.38 8.56
C ASP A 113 23.95 5.92 7.30
N ALA A 114 23.00 6.71 6.82
CA ALA A 114 22.33 6.42 5.57
C ALA A 114 23.40 6.40 4.48
N ASP A 115 23.64 5.24 3.88
CA ASP A 115 24.52 5.12 2.72
C ASP A 115 24.06 6.15 1.67
N ASP A 116 25.00 6.95 1.14
CA ASP A 116 24.74 8.02 0.15
C ASP A 116 23.99 7.54 -1.11
N ASP A 117 23.92 6.22 -1.32
CA ASP A 117 23.27 5.56 -2.46
C ASP A 117 21.83 5.06 -2.17
N SER A 118 21.23 5.36 -1.00
CA SER A 118 19.87 4.91 -0.68
C SER A 118 18.79 5.58 -1.54
N ALA A 119 17.74 4.84 -1.89
CA ALA A 119 16.56 5.37 -2.59
C ALA A 119 15.82 6.48 -1.82
N ILE A 120 15.91 6.50 -0.49
CA ILE A 120 15.48 7.61 0.36
C ILE A 120 16.68 8.19 1.10
N VAL A 121 17.03 9.43 0.76
CA VAL A 121 18.04 10.20 1.48
C VAL A 121 17.39 10.83 2.70
N SER A 122 17.81 10.40 3.90
CA SER A 122 17.32 10.95 5.17
C SER A 122 17.73 12.42 5.32
N SER A 123 16.78 13.29 5.64
CA SER A 123 17.03 14.73 5.83
C SER A 123 16.85 15.18 7.29
N SER A 124 15.99 14.50 8.05
CA SER A 124 15.84 14.53 9.52
C SER A 124 14.50 13.86 9.83
N TRP A 125 14.43 12.91 10.76
CA TRP A 125 13.15 12.24 11.03
C TRP A 125 12.07 13.25 11.45
N PRO A 126 10.83 13.18 10.91
CA PRO A 126 10.24 12.13 10.05
C PRO A 126 10.37 12.37 8.53
N MET A 127 11.25 13.27 8.10
CA MET A 127 11.47 13.62 6.70
C MET A 127 12.48 12.72 6.00
N GLY A 128 12.20 12.48 4.73
CA GLY A 128 13.13 11.91 3.75
C GLY A 128 13.03 12.64 2.42
N ARG A 129 13.89 12.25 1.49
CA ARG A 129 13.88 12.78 0.12
C ARG A 129 14.11 11.65 -0.87
N LEU A 130 13.35 11.62 -1.95
CA LEU A 130 13.60 10.68 -3.04
C LEU A 130 14.93 11.01 -3.72
N ALA A 131 15.82 10.03 -3.79
CA ALA A 131 17.13 10.23 -4.43
C ALA A 131 17.00 10.59 -5.92
N SER A 132 16.01 9.99 -6.61
CA SER A 132 15.81 10.16 -8.06
C SER A 132 15.27 11.53 -8.47
N THR A 133 14.42 12.15 -7.65
CA THR A 133 13.72 13.40 -8.00
C THR A 133 14.03 14.56 -7.08
N SER A 134 14.71 14.31 -5.95
CA SER A 134 14.83 15.26 -4.84
C SER A 134 13.49 15.70 -4.22
N GLU A 135 12.40 14.97 -4.46
CA GLU A 135 11.09 15.25 -3.87
C GLU A 135 11.10 15.00 -2.36
N SER A 136 10.58 15.95 -1.59
CA SER A 136 10.49 15.85 -0.13
C SER A 136 9.33 14.95 0.28
N LEU A 137 9.60 14.07 1.24
CA LEU A 137 8.68 13.08 1.74
C LEU A 137 8.58 13.13 3.27
N VAL A 138 7.40 12.84 3.80
CA VAL A 138 7.13 12.67 5.24
C VAL A 138 6.74 11.22 5.49
N HIS A 139 7.34 10.59 6.49
CA HIS A 139 6.93 9.27 6.96
C HIS A 139 5.55 9.39 7.64
N VAL A 140 4.51 8.79 7.06
CA VAL A 140 3.12 8.91 7.51
C VAL A 140 2.49 7.61 8.02
N GLY A 141 3.18 6.47 7.87
CA GLY A 141 2.66 5.21 8.39
C GLY A 141 3.51 3.99 8.04
N LEU A 142 2.93 2.82 8.24
CA LEU A 142 3.50 1.52 7.86
C LEU A 142 2.48 0.79 7.00
N TYR A 143 2.86 0.25 5.85
CA TYR A 143 1.95 -0.53 5.00
C TYR A 143 2.01 -2.02 5.31
N THR A 144 3.22 -2.51 5.55
CA THR A 144 3.51 -3.87 6.00
C THR A 144 4.55 -3.80 7.13
N PRO A 145 4.78 -4.90 7.87
CA PRO A 145 5.86 -4.92 8.87
C PRO A 145 7.25 -4.60 8.30
N GLU A 146 7.43 -4.75 6.99
CA GLU A 146 8.71 -4.59 6.27
C GLU A 146 8.81 -3.30 5.46
N GLY A 147 7.83 -2.40 5.52
CA GLY A 147 7.92 -1.18 4.74
C GLY A 147 7.09 0.00 5.22
N ASP A 148 7.73 1.15 5.08
CA ASP A 148 7.30 2.45 5.53
C ASP A 148 6.44 3.13 4.47
N LEU A 149 5.44 3.88 4.92
CA LEU A 149 4.63 4.73 4.07
C LEU A 149 5.12 6.17 4.17
N TYR A 150 5.37 6.74 3.01
CA TYR A 150 5.72 8.13 2.86
C TYR A 150 4.65 8.88 2.07
N MET A 151 4.53 10.18 2.34
CA MET A 151 3.67 11.09 1.60
C MET A 151 4.49 12.27 1.08
N SER A 152 4.24 12.72 -0.15
CA SER A 152 4.81 13.98 -0.66
C SER A 152 3.90 15.18 -0.40
N GLU A 153 4.41 16.38 -0.64
CA GLU A 153 3.67 17.64 -0.50
C GLU A 153 2.38 17.67 -1.34
N ALA A 154 2.38 17.01 -2.52
CA ALA A 154 1.22 16.88 -3.38
C ALA A 154 0.18 15.85 -2.87
N GLY A 155 0.49 15.12 -1.79
CA GLY A 155 -0.36 14.07 -1.23
C GLY A 155 -0.17 12.68 -1.84
N TRP A 156 0.86 12.50 -2.68
CA TRP A 156 1.16 11.19 -3.28
C TRP A 156 1.69 10.23 -2.24
N MET A 157 1.25 8.98 -2.30
CA MET A 157 1.63 7.93 -1.35
C MET A 157 2.73 7.06 -1.93
N PHE A 158 3.78 6.85 -1.16
CA PHE A 158 4.92 6.02 -1.50
C PHE A 158 5.10 4.90 -0.49
N TRP A 159 5.54 3.73 -0.95
CA TRP A 159 5.96 2.63 -0.11
C TRP A 159 7.47 2.44 -0.24
N TYR A 160 8.18 2.58 0.87
CA TYR A 160 9.59 2.28 0.97
C TYR A 160 9.79 0.91 1.59
N ILE A 161 10.61 0.08 0.95
CA ILE A 161 10.98 -1.26 1.41
C ILE A 161 12.49 -1.22 1.74
N PRO A 162 12.87 -0.96 3.00
CA PRO A 162 14.27 -0.77 3.38
C PRO A 162 15.16 -1.95 2.99
N MET A 163 14.68 -3.19 3.16
CA MET A 163 15.42 -4.40 2.81
C MET A 163 15.81 -4.52 1.33
N LEU A 164 15.05 -3.87 0.44
CA LEU A 164 15.30 -3.87 -1.00
C LEU A 164 15.83 -2.52 -1.49
N ASP A 165 15.99 -1.57 -0.57
CA ASP A 165 16.21 -0.15 -0.84
C ASP A 165 15.39 0.37 -2.03
N ARG A 166 14.07 0.14 -1.95
CA ARG A 166 13.17 0.37 -3.06
C ARG A 166 11.99 1.23 -2.66
N VAL A 167 11.72 2.23 -3.48
CA VAL A 167 10.50 3.05 -3.37
C VAL A 167 9.54 2.71 -4.50
N GLU A 168 8.26 2.55 -4.15
CA GLU A 168 7.15 2.44 -5.09
C GLU A 168 6.15 3.58 -4.89
N LEU A 169 5.77 4.27 -5.96
CA LEU A 169 4.60 5.15 -5.96
C LEU A 169 3.33 4.28 -5.93
N LEU A 170 2.42 4.54 -4.98
CA LEU A 170 1.23 3.72 -4.75
C LEU A 170 -0.04 4.37 -5.29
N SER A 171 -0.22 5.66 -5.06
CA SER A 171 -1.40 6.44 -5.44
C SER A 171 -1.12 7.95 -5.37
N GLY A 172 -2.03 8.75 -5.92
CA GLY A 172 -2.02 10.21 -5.80
C GLY A 172 -2.66 10.76 -4.53
N SER A 173 -3.30 9.90 -3.70
CA SER A 173 -3.89 10.31 -2.41
C SER A 173 -3.99 9.15 -1.41
N ALA A 174 -4.11 9.48 -0.13
CA ALA A 174 -4.35 8.51 0.95
C ALA A 174 -5.69 7.75 0.78
N SER A 175 -6.74 8.44 0.34
CA SER A 175 -8.04 7.83 0.08
C SER A 175 -7.96 6.78 -1.04
N THR A 176 -7.34 7.12 -2.18
CA THR A 176 -7.13 6.17 -3.27
C THR A 176 -6.30 4.97 -2.81
N PHE A 177 -5.27 5.21 -1.99
CA PHE A 177 -4.43 4.14 -1.43
C PHE A 177 -5.26 3.14 -0.61
N LEU A 178 -6.09 3.62 0.33
CA LEU A 178 -6.94 2.75 1.14
C LEU A 178 -7.98 1.99 0.30
N GLU A 179 -8.58 2.65 -0.68
CA GLU A 179 -9.51 2.02 -1.64
C GLU A 179 -8.82 0.93 -2.46
N ARG A 180 -7.60 1.19 -2.92
CA ARG A 180 -6.78 0.21 -3.65
C ARG A 180 -6.44 -1.00 -2.79
N ILE A 181 -6.04 -0.82 -1.53
CA ILE A 181 -5.77 -1.96 -0.63
C ILE A 181 -7.04 -2.81 -0.44
N ALA A 182 -8.16 -2.16 -0.19
CA ALA A 182 -9.44 -2.85 -0.01
C ALA A 182 -9.90 -3.58 -1.29
N LEU A 183 -9.61 -3.01 -2.47
CA LEU A 183 -9.84 -3.64 -3.76
C LEU A 183 -8.93 -4.85 -3.99
N GLU A 184 -7.64 -4.75 -3.69
CA GLU A 184 -6.70 -5.87 -3.81
C GLU A 184 -7.10 -7.05 -2.91
N ASP A 185 -7.56 -6.75 -1.69
CA ASP A 185 -8.10 -7.76 -0.78
C ASP A 185 -9.41 -8.38 -1.29
N HIS A 186 -10.34 -7.56 -1.80
CA HIS A 186 -11.56 -8.04 -2.44
C HIS A 186 -11.25 -8.97 -3.62
N VAL A 187 -10.32 -8.60 -4.50
CA VAL A 187 -9.87 -9.44 -5.62
C VAL A 187 -9.29 -10.75 -5.13
N ARG A 188 -8.47 -10.74 -4.07
CA ARG A 188 -7.90 -11.97 -3.47
C ARG A 188 -8.99 -12.93 -2.99
N HIS A 189 -10.04 -12.41 -2.35
CA HIS A 189 -11.14 -13.22 -1.84
C HIS A 189 -12.09 -13.73 -2.94
N GLU A 190 -12.43 -12.88 -3.91
CA GLU A 190 -13.38 -13.23 -4.97
C GLU A 190 -12.76 -14.10 -6.06
N MET A 191 -11.51 -13.85 -6.45
CA MET A 191 -10.89 -14.54 -7.58
C MET A 191 -10.23 -15.86 -7.19
N ARG A 192 -9.94 -16.10 -5.90
CA ARG A 192 -9.35 -17.32 -5.31
C ARG A 192 -7.97 -17.74 -5.82
N GLU A 193 -7.63 -17.44 -7.07
CA GLU A 193 -6.31 -17.57 -7.66
C GLU A 193 -5.68 -16.18 -7.81
N TYR A 194 -4.56 -15.96 -7.14
CA TYR A 194 -3.98 -14.61 -6.94
C TYR A 194 -2.69 -14.36 -7.71
N ALA A 195 -2.20 -15.32 -8.49
CA ALA A 195 -0.99 -15.12 -9.28
C ALA A 195 -1.21 -14.00 -10.32
N ALA A 196 -0.58 -12.85 -10.09
CA ALA A 196 -0.64 -11.73 -11.01
C ALA A 196 0.31 -11.95 -12.19
N THR A 197 -0.07 -11.40 -13.33
CA THR A 197 0.77 -11.26 -14.52
C THR A 197 1.03 -9.78 -14.76
N PHE A 198 2.28 -9.39 -14.83
CA PHE A 198 2.71 -8.01 -15.05
C PHE A 198 3.31 -7.89 -16.44
N PHE A 199 2.84 -6.94 -17.23
CA PHE A 199 3.41 -6.60 -18.52
C PHE A 199 4.18 -5.29 -18.41
N THR A 200 5.37 -5.23 -19.01
CA THR A 200 6.16 -4.00 -19.19
C THR A 200 5.58 -3.11 -20.29
N ALA A 201 4.29 -2.78 -20.19
CA ALA A 201 3.57 -1.95 -21.13
C ALA A 201 2.36 -1.28 -20.48
N ASP A 202 2.00 -0.11 -21.01
CA ASP A 202 0.81 0.65 -20.62
C ASP A 202 -0.40 0.29 -21.51
N ALA A 203 -0.91 -0.93 -21.37
CA ALA A 203 -2.00 -1.47 -22.16
C ALA A 203 -3.33 -1.56 -21.39
N GLY A 204 -3.32 -1.33 -20.07
CA GLY A 204 -4.47 -1.48 -19.17
C GLY A 204 -5.79 -0.87 -19.68
N PRO A 205 -5.83 0.44 -20.03
CA PRO A 205 -7.06 1.08 -20.52
C PRO A 205 -7.63 0.41 -21.77
N ALA A 206 -6.76 0.04 -22.71
CA ALA A 206 -7.16 -0.57 -23.97
C ALA A 206 -7.64 -2.01 -23.81
N VAL A 207 -7.03 -2.78 -22.90
CA VAL A 207 -7.50 -4.11 -22.51
C VAL A 207 -8.88 -4.02 -21.86
N ALA A 208 -9.06 -3.08 -20.93
CA ALA A 208 -10.33 -2.88 -20.24
C ALA A 208 -11.45 -2.49 -21.21
N GLU A 209 -11.19 -1.55 -22.14
CA GLU A 209 -12.13 -1.16 -23.18
C GLU A 209 -12.53 -2.34 -24.07
N ALA A 210 -11.56 -3.08 -24.59
CA ALA A 210 -11.80 -4.20 -25.50
C ALA A 210 -12.59 -5.34 -24.84
N LEU A 211 -12.45 -5.52 -23.52
CA LEU A 211 -13.14 -6.55 -22.75
C LEU A 211 -14.39 -6.04 -22.02
N GLY A 212 -14.76 -4.76 -22.21
CA GLY A 212 -15.93 -4.16 -21.57
C GLY A 212 -15.85 -4.15 -20.04
N LEU A 213 -14.65 -4.01 -19.47
CA LEU A 213 -14.47 -3.99 -18.02
C LEU A 213 -14.82 -2.62 -17.45
N PRO A 214 -15.72 -2.54 -16.45
CA PRO A 214 -16.02 -1.28 -15.80
C PRO A 214 -14.81 -0.78 -14.99
N SER A 215 -14.65 0.53 -14.97
CA SER A 215 -13.67 1.21 -14.13
C SER A 215 -14.07 1.14 -12.65
N VAL A 216 -13.08 1.10 -11.77
CA VAL A 216 -13.25 1.16 -10.32
C VAL A 216 -12.77 2.54 -9.86
N GLU A 217 -13.68 3.51 -9.92
CA GLU A 217 -13.36 4.94 -9.77
C GLU A 217 -12.76 5.28 -8.40
N GLU A 218 -13.26 4.71 -7.31
CA GLU A 218 -12.80 5.11 -5.96
C GLU A 218 -11.36 4.67 -5.67
N ALA A 219 -10.90 3.60 -6.34
CA ALA A 219 -9.53 3.12 -6.23
C ALA A 219 -8.60 3.70 -7.31
N SER A 220 -9.12 4.55 -8.21
CA SER A 220 -8.39 5.11 -9.35
C SER A 220 -8.16 6.60 -9.20
N ASP A 221 -7.02 7.09 -9.71
CA ASP A 221 -6.69 8.51 -9.80
C ASP A 221 -5.74 8.78 -10.99
N ALA A 222 -5.03 9.92 -10.96
CA ALA A 222 -4.10 10.29 -12.03
C ALA A 222 -2.85 9.36 -12.11
N VAL A 223 -2.53 8.66 -11.03
CA VAL A 223 -1.34 7.82 -10.87
C VAL A 223 -1.66 6.36 -11.18
N VAL A 224 -2.79 5.87 -10.68
CA VAL A 224 -3.22 4.47 -10.84
C VAL A 224 -4.64 4.36 -11.38
N SER A 225 -4.92 3.30 -12.14
CA SER A 225 -6.27 3.07 -12.65
C SER A 225 -6.61 1.58 -12.62
N HIS A 226 -7.85 1.27 -12.31
CA HIS A 226 -8.30 -0.10 -12.10
C HIS A 226 -9.61 -0.38 -12.84
N TRP A 227 -9.70 -1.58 -13.40
CA TRP A 227 -10.91 -2.10 -14.03
C TRP A 227 -11.16 -3.52 -13.56
N MET A 228 -12.43 -3.85 -13.29
CA MET A 228 -12.78 -5.13 -12.70
C MET A 228 -14.04 -5.73 -13.31
N GLY A 229 -13.90 -6.92 -13.88
CA GLY A 229 -15.01 -7.80 -14.23
C GLY A 229 -15.14 -8.99 -13.28
N PRO A 230 -16.08 -9.92 -13.54
CA PRO A 230 -16.34 -11.06 -12.66
C PRO A 230 -15.20 -12.08 -12.56
N SER A 231 -14.30 -12.14 -13.55
CA SER A 231 -13.19 -13.11 -13.62
C SER A 231 -11.84 -12.51 -13.97
N LEU A 232 -11.77 -11.19 -14.17
CA LEU A 232 -10.56 -10.48 -14.60
C LEU A 232 -10.48 -9.11 -13.94
N PHE A 233 -9.31 -8.80 -13.41
CA PHE A 233 -8.95 -7.52 -12.85
C PHE A 233 -7.72 -6.99 -13.58
N VAL A 234 -7.80 -5.72 -13.97
CA VAL A 234 -6.75 -5.02 -14.72
C VAL A 234 -6.35 -3.79 -13.91
N SER A 235 -5.06 -3.61 -13.70
CA SER A 235 -4.51 -2.38 -13.14
C SER A 235 -3.49 -1.77 -14.08
N ARG A 236 -3.58 -0.45 -14.26
CA ARG A 236 -2.48 0.38 -14.73
C ARG A 236 -1.72 0.85 -13.50
N LEU A 237 -0.49 0.37 -13.36
CA LEU A 237 0.40 0.71 -12.25
C LEU A 237 1.34 1.85 -12.66
N PRO A 238 1.81 2.67 -11.71
CA PRO A 238 2.74 3.73 -12.02
C PRO A 238 4.11 3.14 -12.43
N PRO A 239 4.98 3.95 -13.02
CA PRO A 239 6.37 3.56 -13.30
C PRO A 239 7.06 3.11 -12.01
N THR A 240 8.03 2.21 -12.14
CA THR A 240 8.90 1.85 -11.01
C THR A 240 10.17 2.69 -11.07
N ALA A 241 10.88 2.86 -9.95
CA ALA A 241 12.16 3.57 -9.96
C ALA A 241 13.19 2.99 -10.97
N ALA A 242 13.07 1.70 -11.30
CA ALA A 242 13.94 1.02 -12.27
C ALA A 242 13.51 1.21 -13.73
N SER A 243 12.31 1.76 -14.00
CA SER A 243 11.80 1.92 -15.37
C SER A 243 10.70 2.98 -15.45
N ASP A 244 10.87 3.93 -16.37
CA ASP A 244 9.86 4.93 -16.73
C ASP A 244 8.60 4.33 -17.37
N VAL A 245 8.59 3.01 -17.62
CA VAL A 245 7.49 2.31 -18.27
C VAL A 245 6.40 1.97 -17.25
N ARG A 246 5.21 2.53 -17.45
CA ARG A 246 3.99 2.10 -16.74
C ARG A 246 3.71 0.63 -17.04
N ARG A 247 3.23 -0.10 -16.03
CA ARG A 247 2.99 -1.54 -16.13
C ARG A 247 1.50 -1.85 -16.12
N THR A 248 1.13 -2.87 -16.88
CA THR A 248 -0.22 -3.44 -16.84
C THR A 248 -0.18 -4.70 -15.99
N ARG A 249 -0.95 -4.73 -14.92
CA ARG A 249 -1.15 -5.92 -14.07
C ARG A 249 -2.48 -6.56 -14.43
N LEU A 250 -2.45 -7.86 -14.67
CA LEU A 250 -3.64 -8.70 -14.88
C LEU A 250 -3.73 -9.72 -13.74
N ILE A 251 -4.92 -9.83 -13.13
CA ILE A 251 -5.27 -10.92 -12.21
C ILE A 251 -6.53 -11.55 -12.74
N SER A 252 -6.57 -12.88 -12.82
CA SER A 252 -7.70 -13.61 -13.35
C SER A 252 -8.01 -14.82 -12.49
N ARG A 253 -9.28 -15.22 -12.47
CA ARG A 253 -9.73 -16.42 -11.76
C ARG A 253 -9.21 -17.72 -12.37
N ALA A 254 -8.98 -17.74 -13.69
CA ALA A 254 -8.45 -18.90 -14.41
C ALA A 254 -7.66 -18.47 -15.65
N VAL A 255 -6.80 -19.36 -16.14
CA VAL A 255 -6.00 -19.13 -17.36
C VAL A 255 -6.85 -18.73 -18.56
N LYS A 256 -8.02 -19.34 -18.75
CA LYS A 256 -8.92 -19.02 -19.87
C LYS A 256 -9.39 -17.55 -19.88
N ASP A 257 -9.44 -16.91 -18.72
CA ASP A 257 -9.82 -15.51 -18.55
C ASP A 257 -8.60 -14.57 -18.73
N LEU A 258 -7.39 -15.07 -18.44
CA LEU A 258 -6.13 -14.35 -18.66
C LEU A 258 -5.77 -14.19 -20.14
N LEU A 259 -5.85 -15.29 -20.91
CA LEU A 259 -5.28 -15.35 -22.25
C LEU A 259 -5.87 -14.30 -23.22
N PRO A 260 -7.19 -14.02 -23.25
CA PRO A 260 -7.73 -12.96 -24.10
C PRO A 260 -7.11 -11.58 -23.79
N ALA A 261 -6.99 -11.24 -22.51
CA ALA A 261 -6.39 -9.98 -22.07
C ALA A 261 -4.89 -9.92 -22.41
N ALA A 262 -4.17 -11.01 -22.20
CA ALA A 262 -2.74 -11.11 -22.48
C ALA A 262 -2.43 -10.98 -23.98
N ARG A 263 -3.25 -11.57 -24.85
CA ARG A 263 -3.14 -11.40 -26.32
C ARG A 263 -3.36 -9.95 -26.74
N LEU A 264 -4.34 -9.26 -26.17
CA LEU A 264 -4.57 -7.84 -26.43
C LEU A 264 -3.36 -6.97 -26.02
N VAL A 265 -2.67 -7.33 -24.94
CA VAL A 265 -1.41 -6.65 -24.59
C VAL A 265 -0.33 -6.92 -25.64
N ALA A 266 -0.12 -8.17 -26.02
CA ALA A 266 0.90 -8.56 -27.01
C ALA A 266 0.63 -7.97 -28.41
N GLU A 267 -0.63 -7.86 -28.82
CA GLU A 267 -1.01 -7.22 -30.09
C GLU A 267 -0.69 -5.72 -30.11
N ARG A 268 -0.85 -5.04 -28.96
CA ARG A 268 -0.64 -3.59 -28.84
C ARG A 268 0.80 -3.21 -28.52
N ALA A 269 1.50 -4.06 -27.78
CA ALA A 269 2.89 -3.88 -27.41
C ALA A 269 3.63 -5.21 -27.64
N PRO A 270 4.03 -5.51 -28.90
CA PRO A 270 4.66 -6.77 -29.25
C PRO A 270 5.98 -7.05 -28.52
N ASP A 271 6.67 -5.99 -28.11
CA ASP A 271 7.93 -6.07 -27.36
C ASP A 271 7.72 -6.16 -25.84
N ALA A 272 6.48 -6.13 -25.36
CA ALA A 272 6.19 -6.21 -23.93
C ALA A 272 6.51 -7.61 -23.40
N SER A 273 7.32 -7.68 -22.35
CA SER A 273 7.53 -8.92 -21.61
C SER A 273 6.55 -9.03 -20.45
N ALA A 274 6.06 -10.25 -20.23
CA ALA A 274 5.27 -10.61 -19.07
C ALA A 274 6.16 -11.20 -17.96
N THR A 275 5.90 -10.85 -16.70
CA THR A 275 6.41 -11.56 -15.51
C THR A 275 5.21 -12.15 -14.77
N VAL A 276 5.34 -13.37 -14.27
CA VAL A 276 4.27 -14.08 -13.55
C VAL A 276 4.74 -14.42 -12.14
N GLU A 277 3.89 -14.21 -11.14
CA GLU A 277 4.15 -14.63 -9.75
C GLU A 277 4.03 -16.16 -9.62
N THR A 278 5.02 -16.89 -10.11
CA THR A 278 5.00 -18.37 -10.20
C THR A 278 5.01 -19.07 -8.84
N HIS A 279 5.44 -18.37 -7.78
CA HIS A 279 5.43 -18.85 -6.40
C HIS A 279 4.03 -18.90 -5.78
N LEU A 280 3.04 -18.26 -6.40
CA LEU A 280 1.65 -18.26 -5.95
C LEU A 280 0.83 -19.39 -6.61
N PRO A 281 -0.25 -19.86 -5.96
CA PRO A 281 -1.15 -20.84 -6.54
C PRO A 281 -1.63 -20.45 -7.95
N GLY A 282 -1.47 -21.38 -8.90
CA GLY A 282 -1.82 -21.18 -10.31
C GLY A 282 -0.84 -20.32 -11.12
N GLY A 283 0.25 -19.82 -10.52
CA GLY A 283 1.25 -18.99 -11.22
C GLY A 283 2.02 -19.76 -12.28
N ARG A 284 2.46 -20.99 -11.98
CA ARG A 284 3.15 -21.84 -12.96
C ARG A 284 2.28 -22.17 -14.18
N GLU A 285 1.01 -22.50 -13.94
CA GLU A 285 0.06 -22.81 -15.01
C GLU A 285 -0.15 -21.60 -15.94
N ARG A 286 -0.25 -20.38 -15.38
CA ARG A 286 -0.33 -19.12 -16.14
C ARG A 286 0.93 -18.88 -16.97
N PHE A 287 2.11 -19.02 -16.37
CA PHE A 287 3.39 -18.89 -17.06
C PHE A 287 3.48 -19.84 -18.26
N ASP A 288 3.18 -21.12 -18.07
CA ASP A 288 3.24 -22.13 -19.13
C ASP A 288 2.15 -21.88 -20.20
N ALA A 289 0.98 -21.35 -19.83
CA ALA A 289 -0.07 -21.00 -20.78
C ALA A 289 0.30 -19.78 -21.65
N LEU A 290 0.83 -18.72 -21.06
CA LEU A 290 1.30 -17.53 -21.80
C LEU A 290 2.40 -17.90 -22.81
N ARG A 291 3.37 -18.72 -22.38
CA ARG A 291 4.43 -19.22 -23.28
C ARG A 291 3.88 -20.04 -24.45
N ARG A 292 2.88 -20.89 -24.22
CA ARG A 292 2.23 -21.68 -25.29
C ARG A 292 1.51 -20.80 -26.31
N GLU A 293 1.02 -19.64 -25.88
CA GLU A 293 0.38 -18.63 -26.74
C GLU A 293 1.39 -17.73 -27.46
N GLY A 294 2.69 -17.97 -27.31
CA GLY A 294 3.74 -17.17 -27.93
C GLY A 294 3.93 -15.78 -27.31
N ILE A 295 3.37 -15.54 -26.12
CA ILE A 295 3.56 -14.31 -25.36
C ILE A 295 4.97 -14.34 -24.76
N LEU A 296 5.71 -13.24 -24.87
CA LEU A 296 7.03 -13.11 -24.28
C LEU A 296 6.90 -13.13 -22.75
N VAL A 297 7.52 -14.11 -22.10
CA VAL A 297 7.50 -14.23 -20.63
C VAL A 297 8.94 -14.29 -20.11
N SER A 298 9.28 -13.41 -19.18
CA SER A 298 10.52 -13.43 -18.40
C SER A 298 10.37 -14.34 -17.19
N GLU A 299 11.44 -15.04 -16.84
CA GLU A 299 11.55 -15.81 -15.59
C GLU A 299 11.64 -14.91 -14.35
#